data_AF-A0A3A4KCM1-F1
#
_entry.id   AF-A0A3A4KCM1-F1
#
_cell.length_a   1.000
_cell.length_b   1.000
_cell.length_c   1.000
_cell.angle_alpha   90.00
_cell.angle_beta   90.00
_cell.angle_gamma   90.00
#
_symmetry.space_group_name_H-M   'P 1'
#
loop_
_entity.id
_entity.type
_entity.pdbx_description
1 polymer ?
#
loop_
_entity_poly.entity_id
_entity_poly.type
_entity_poly.pdbx_seq_one_letter_code
_entity_poly.pdbx_strand_id
1 'polypeptide(L)' 'MNVIRPWYERAMSEDPDLAQARVLLDALAAQLVSLNRALDVAQRNGRAAEVHALTVDLRTVDRYIERLHRRFPQTQEVRP' A
#
# COMPACT_ATOMS: atom_id res chain seq x y z
N MET A 1 -37.85 21.76 -11.25
CA MET A 1 -36.71 21.31 -12.07
C MET A 1 -35.44 21.63 -11.31
N ASN A 2 -34.86 20.64 -10.63
CA ASN A 2 -33.68 20.84 -9.79
C ASN A 2 -32.45 20.47 -10.62
N VAL A 3 -31.67 21.48 -11.02
CA VAL A 3 -30.50 21.32 -11.89
C VAL A 3 -29.30 21.03 -10.99
N ILE A 4 -29.09 19.77 -10.65
CA ILE A 4 -27.86 19.33 -9.97
C ILE A 4 -26.71 19.58 -10.96
N ARG A 5 -25.78 20.48 -10.59
CA ARG A 5 -24.65 20.92 -11.43
C ARG A 5 -23.75 19.73 -11.83
N PRO A 6 -23.23 19.69 -13.07
CA PRO A 6 -22.28 18.66 -13.56
C PRO A 6 -20.99 18.51 -12.72
N TRP A 7 -20.66 19.52 -11.93
CA TRP A 7 -19.48 19.53 -11.07
C TRP A 7 -19.63 18.67 -9.81
N TYR A 8 -20.87 18.35 -9.40
CA TYR A 8 -21.14 17.44 -8.28
C TYR A 8 -20.80 15.99 -8.66
N GLU A 9 -21.02 15.60 -9.91
CA GLU A 9 -20.64 14.29 -10.45
C GLU A 9 -19.11 14.13 -10.52
N ARG A 10 -18.37 15.20 -10.88
CA ARG A 10 -16.90 15.19 -10.84
C ARG A 10 -16.33 15.12 -9.42
N ALA A 11 -16.96 15.77 -8.44
CA ALA A 11 -16.51 15.70 -7.04
C ALA A 11 -16.77 14.31 -6.43
N MET A 12 -17.79 13.59 -6.91
CA MET A 12 -18.02 12.17 -6.59
C MET A 12 -17.22 11.19 -7.48
N SER A 13 -16.33 11.68 -8.35
CA SER A 13 -15.68 10.87 -9.38
C SER A 13 -14.36 10.23 -8.94
N GLU A 14 -13.84 10.54 -7.74
CA GLU A 14 -12.77 9.74 -7.14
C GLU A 14 -13.42 8.74 -6.19
N ASP A 15 -13.37 7.46 -6.58
CA ASP A 15 -13.89 6.36 -5.78
C ASP A 15 -13.25 6.41 -4.38
N PRO A 16 -14.04 6.60 -3.30
CA PRO A 16 -13.51 6.72 -1.94
C PRO A 16 -12.75 5.46 -1.52
N ASP A 17 -13.14 4.29 -2.02
CA ASP A 17 -12.43 3.04 -1.76
C ASP A 17 -11.06 3.04 -2.44
N LEU A 18 -10.96 3.62 -3.64
CA LEU A 18 -9.69 3.80 -4.35
C LEU A 18 -8.78 4.79 -3.62
N ALA A 19 -9.31 5.93 -3.17
CA ALA A 19 -8.55 6.90 -2.38
C ALA A 19 -8.00 6.28 -1.09
N GLN A 20 -8.85 5.54 -0.37
CA GLN A 20 -8.45 4.80 0.83
C GLN A 20 -7.40 3.73 0.53
N ALA A 21 -7.54 3.00 -0.60
CA ALA A 21 -6.56 2.01 -1.02
C ALA A 21 -5.19 2.63 -1.28
N ARG A 22 -5.12 3.84 -1.87
CA ARG A 22 -3.85 4.57 -2.06
C ARG A 22 -3.20 4.96 -0.73
N VAL A 23 -3.96 5.52 0.20
CA VAL A 23 -3.45 5.84 1.55
C VAL A 23 -2.91 4.59 2.24
N LEU A 24 -3.62 3.46 2.12
CA LEU A 24 -3.18 2.19 2.68
C LEU A 24 -1.90 1.67 2.01
N LEU A 25 -1.77 1.81 0.69
CA LEU A 25 -0.55 1.45 -0.04
C LEU A 25 0.64 2.30 0.41
N ASP A 26 0.47 3.61 0.63
CA ASP A 26 1.52 4.48 1.14
C ASP A 26 2.00 4.04 2.53
N ALA A 27 1.05 3.69 3.42
CA ALA A 27 1.37 3.17 4.74
C ALA A 27 2.14 1.82 4.68
N LEU A 28 1.74 0.92 3.78
CA LEU A 28 2.42 -0.36 3.56
C LEU A 28 3.82 -0.16 2.96
N ALA A 29 4.00 0.81 2.05
CA ALA A 29 5.30 1.16 1.51
C ALA A 29 6.25 1.68 2.60
N ALA A 30 5.77 2.56 3.49
CA ALA A 30 6.53 3.00 4.65
C ALA A 30 6.91 1.82 5.57
N GLN A 31 5.98 0.88 5.78
CA GLN A 31 6.23 -0.33 6.55
C GLN A 31 7.29 -1.22 5.91
N LEU A 32 7.27 -1.40 4.58
CA LEU A 32 8.31 -2.15 3.85
C LEU A 32 9.70 -1.55 4.06
N VAL A 33 9.83 -0.22 4.00
CA VAL A 33 11.10 0.46 4.26
C VAL A 33 11.57 0.20 5.69
N SER A 34 10.67 0.26 6.67
CA SER A 34 10.98 -0.02 8.07
C SER A 34 11.44 -1.47 8.30
N LEU A 35 10.68 -2.44 7.75
CA LEU A 35 10.99 -3.87 7.86
C LEU A 35 12.33 -4.22 7.19
N ASN A 36 12.63 -3.65 6.01
CA ASN A 36 13.91 -3.87 5.35
C ASN A 36 15.10 -3.31 6.16
N ARG A 37 14.93 -2.14 6.82
CA ARG A 37 15.95 -1.61 7.72
C ARG A 37 16.15 -2.50 8.95
N ALA A 38 15.07 -2.98 9.56
CA ALA A 38 15.14 -3.92 10.67
C ALA A 38 15.83 -5.23 10.25
N LEU A 39 15.55 -5.73 9.05
CA LEU A 39 16.15 -6.94 8.51
C LEU A 39 17.65 -6.77 8.33
N ASP A 40 18.11 -5.68 7.73
CA ASP A 40 19.53 -5.36 7.57
C ASP A 40 20.25 -5.28 8.93
N VAL A 41 19.63 -4.65 9.94
CA VAL A 41 20.17 -4.61 11.31
C VAL A 41 20.23 -6.02 11.93
N ALA A 42 19.18 -6.83 11.80
CA ALA A 42 19.13 -8.19 12.33
C ALA A 42 20.17 -9.10 11.66
N GLN A 43 20.37 -8.96 10.35
CA GLN A 43 21.39 -9.67 9.58
C GLN A 43 22.80 -9.31 10.06
N ARG A 44 23.12 -8.02 10.20
CA ARG A 44 24.43 -7.56 10.71
C ARG A 44 24.73 -8.05 12.12
N ASN A 45 23.69 -8.19 12.94
CA ASN A 45 23.82 -8.66 14.32
C ASN A 45 23.72 -10.19 14.47
N GLY A 46 23.63 -10.95 13.38
CA GLY A 46 23.59 -12.42 13.40
C GLY A 46 22.33 -13.02 14.04
N ARG A 47 21.23 -12.27 14.11
CA ARG A 47 19.99 -12.69 14.79
C ARG A 47 19.09 -13.50 13.87
N ALA A 48 19.46 -14.76 13.61
CA ALA A 48 18.81 -15.62 12.62
C ALA A 48 17.28 -15.77 12.80
N ALA A 49 16.79 -15.88 14.05
CA ALA A 49 15.36 -15.98 14.32
C ALA A 49 14.60 -14.69 13.96
N GLU A 50 15.19 -13.54 14.27
CA GLU A 50 14.63 -12.22 13.95
C GLU A 50 14.63 -11.98 12.43
N VAL A 51 15.71 -12.37 11.73
CA VAL A 51 15.81 -12.36 10.27
C VAL A 51 14.70 -13.19 9.63
N HIS A 52 14.45 -14.39 10.14
CA HIS A 52 13.39 -15.26 9.64
C HIS A 52 12.00 -14.62 9.82
N ALA A 53 11.71 -14.12 11.03
CA ALA A 53 10.44 -13.45 11.32
C ALA A 53 10.21 -12.24 10.41
N LEU A 54 11.20 -11.35 10.28
CA LEU A 54 11.12 -10.16 9.42
C LEU A 54 10.93 -10.51 7.94
N THR A 55 11.53 -11.61 7.47
CA THR A 55 11.34 -12.11 6.10
C THR A 55 9.90 -12.60 5.87
N VAL A 56 9.30 -13.23 6.86
CA VAL A 56 7.88 -13.66 6.80
C VAL A 56 6.95 -12.43 6.77
N ASP A 57 7.24 -11.42 7.58
CA ASP A 57 6.46 -10.18 7.61
C ASP A 57 6.54 -9.42 6.28
N LEU A 58 7.74 -9.28 5.71
CA LEU A 58 7.93 -8.68 4.38
C LEU A 58 7.09 -9.37 3.31
N ARG A 59 7.16 -10.71 3.24
CA ARG A 59 6.35 -11.50 2.30
C ARG A 59 4.84 -11.35 2.53
N THR A 60 4.43 -11.07 3.75
CA THR A 60 3.01 -10.85 4.08
C THR A 60 2.55 -9.48 3.59
N VAL A 61 3.36 -8.44 3.83
CA VAL A 61 3.11 -7.08 3.34
C VAL A 61 3.07 -7.06 1.81
N ASP A 62 4.04 -7.69 1.14
CA ASP A 62 4.07 -7.78 -0.33
C ASP A 62 2.79 -8.42 -0.90
N ARG A 63 2.37 -9.56 -0.32
CA ARG A 63 1.11 -10.21 -0.73
C ARG A 63 -0.12 -9.34 -0.52
N TYR A 64 -0.11 -8.49 0.51
CA TYR A 64 -1.22 -7.61 0.78
C TYR A 64 -1.27 -6.45 -0.22
N ILE A 65 -0.11 -5.88 -0.57
CA ILE A 65 0.03 -4.91 -1.66
C ILE A 65 -0.45 -5.49 -2.99
N GLU A 66 -0.01 -6.71 -3.34
CA GLU A 66 -0.47 -7.40 -4.56
C GLU A 66 -2.00 -7.56 -4.59
N ARG A 67 -2.62 -7.91 -3.46
CA ARG A 67 -4.08 -8.05 -3.36
C ARG A 67 -4.79 -6.71 -3.54
N LEU A 68 -4.25 -5.63 -2.96
CA LEU A 68 -4.79 -4.28 -3.14
C LEU A 68 -4.71 -3.85 -4.60
N HIS A 69 -3.57 -4.07 -5.25
CA HIS A 69 -3.41 -3.79 -6.68
C HIS A 69 -4.35 -4.61 -7.56
N ARG A 70 -4.59 -5.89 -7.26
CA ARG A 70 -5.56 -6.71 -8.00
C ARG A 70 -7.00 -6.21 -7.81
N ARG A 71 -7.34 -5.72 -6.62
CA ARG A 71 -8.68 -5.20 -6.30
C ARG A 71 -8.91 -3.81 -6.90
N PHE A 72 -7.87 -2.98 -6.90
CA PHE A 72 -7.89 -1.61 -7.39
C PHE A 72 -6.75 -1.40 -8.40
N PRO A 73 -6.90 -1.90 -9.64
CA PRO A 73 -5.84 -1.84 -10.65
C PRO A 73 -5.38 -0.40 -10.95
N GLN A 74 -6.25 0.60 -10.76
CA GLN A 74 -5.95 2.03 -10.90
C GLN A 74 -4.84 2.51 -9.93
N THR A 75 -4.53 1.73 -8.89
CA THR A 75 -3.42 2.03 -7.98
C THR A 75 -2.04 1.68 -8.56
N GLN A 76 -1.99 0.93 -9.66
CA GLN A 76 -0.75 0.64 -10.38
C GLN A 76 -0.42 1.66 -11.47
N GLU A 77 -1.39 2.49 -11.86
CA GLU A 77 -1.16 3.58 -12.81
C GLU A 77 -0.25 4.62 -12.14
N VAL A 78 1.05 4.51 -12.40
CA VAL A 78 2.01 5.58 -12.17
C VAL A 78 1.51 6.77 -12.99
N ARG A 79 0.92 7.75 -12.31
CA ARG A 79 0.49 8.97 -12.98
C ARG A 79 1.74 9.63 -13.61
N PRO A 80 1.73 9.95 -14.91
CA PRO A 80 2.85 10.60 -15.58
C PRO A 80 3.15 11.99 -15.00
#